data_AF-A0AB36YDA5-F1
#
_entry.id   AF-A0AB36YDA5-F1
#
_cell.length_a   1.000
_cell.length_b   1.000
_cell.length_c   1.000
_cell.angle_alpha   90.00
_cell.angle_beta   90.00
_cell.angle_gamma   90.00
#
_symmetry.space_group_name_H-M   'P 1'
#
loop_
_entity.id
_entity.type
_entity.pdbx_description
1 polymer ?
#
loop_
_entity_poly.entity_id
_entity_poly.type
_entity_poly.pdbx_seq_one_letter_code
_entity_poly.pdbx_strand_id
1 'polypeptide(L)'
;MNVFLLLYLCADATRTDCQVVKADSWKGPHAYEQCLDVLPDLTEALTAPNRKRHRFACEIQSDGAQPAEQKLLPSRAHQSFRM
;
A
#
# COMPACT_ATOMS: atom_id res chain seq x y z
N MET A 1 0.62 17.50 -10.30
CA MET A 1 0.50 16.04 -10.05
C MET A 1 1.57 15.64 -9.05
N ASN A 2 1.16 15.00 -7.97
CA ASN A 2 2.03 14.49 -6.92
C ASN A 2 1.79 12.99 -6.82
N VAL A 3 2.86 12.19 -6.71
CA VAL A 3 2.78 10.74 -6.65
C VAL A 3 3.50 10.27 -5.40
N PHE A 4 2.86 9.39 -4.65
CA PHE A 4 3.45 8.74 -3.49
C PHE A 4 3.81 7.30 -3.80
N LEU A 5 5.00 6.89 -3.37
CA LEU A 5 5.32 5.49 -3.21
C LEU A 5 4.83 5.06 -1.83
N LEU A 6 3.92 4.11 -1.81
CA LEU A 6 3.34 3.54 -0.59
C LEU A 6 3.80 2.10 -0.42
N LEU A 7 4.17 1.75 0.82
CA LEU A 7 4.41 0.39 1.26
C LEU A 7 3.20 -0.09 2.08
N TYR A 8 2.58 -1.16 1.60
CA TYR A 8 1.51 -1.86 2.30
C TYR A 8 2.12 -2.98 3.15
N LEU A 9 2.17 -2.80 4.46
CA LEU A 9 2.65 -3.77 5.43
C LEU A 9 1.48 -4.59 5.97
N CYS A 10 1.16 -5.70 5.31
CA CYS A 10 0.04 -6.54 5.74
C CYS A 10 0.43 -7.59 6.79
N ALA A 11 -0.52 -7.87 7.70
CA ALA A 11 -0.39 -8.91 8.72
C ALA A 11 -0.22 -10.31 8.09
N ASP A 12 -0.87 -10.55 6.96
CA ASP A 12 -0.82 -11.81 6.22
C ASP A 12 -0.96 -11.64 4.70
N ALA A 13 -0.98 -12.76 3.99
CA ALA A 13 -1.05 -12.79 2.53
C ALA A 13 -2.45 -12.50 1.94
N THR A 14 -3.49 -12.39 2.78
CA THR A 14 -4.83 -11.97 2.32
C THR A 14 -4.87 -10.48 1.98
N ARG A 15 -3.90 -9.70 2.49
CA ARG A 15 -3.77 -8.25 2.27
C ARG A 15 -5.04 -7.46 2.65
N THR A 16 -5.77 -7.98 3.63
CA THR A 16 -6.99 -7.34 4.15
C THR A 16 -6.71 -6.47 5.36
N ASP A 17 -5.62 -6.71 6.08
CA ASP A 17 -5.14 -5.92 7.22
C ASP A 17 -3.73 -5.41 6.94
N CYS A 18 -3.61 -4.18 6.45
CA CYS A 18 -2.35 -3.56 6.05
C CYS A 18 -2.18 -2.16 6.63
N GLN A 19 -1.02 -1.93 7.25
CA GLN A 19 -0.57 -0.57 7.52
C GLN A 19 0.03 0.03 6.24
N VAL A 20 -0.38 1.25 5.90
CA VAL A 20 0.15 1.97 4.75
C VAL A 20 1.22 2.95 5.23
N VAL A 21 2.42 2.84 4.66
CA VAL A 21 3.55 3.71 4.99
C VAL A 21 3.98 4.44 3.72
N LYS A 22 4.05 5.77 3.78
CA LYS A 22 4.63 6.55 2.68
C LYS A 22 6.15 6.39 2.70
N ALA A 23 6.69 5.76 1.66
CA ALA A 23 8.11 5.51 1.51
C ALA A 23 8.83 6.65 0.77
N ASP A 24 8.20 7.23 -0.26
CA ASP A 24 8.78 8.33 -1.03
C ASP A 24 7.68 9.16 -1.76
N SER A 25 8.08 10.26 -2.40
CA SER A 25 7.19 11.10 -3.20
C SER A 25 7.89 11.84 -4.34
N TRP A 26 7.23 11.94 -5.49
CA TRP A 26 7.66 12.75 -6.63
C TRP A 26 6.61 13.79 -7.00
N LYS A 27 7.08 14.90 -7.57
CA LYS A 27 6.23 15.99 -8.04
C LYS A 27 6.57 16.34 -9.48
N GLY A 28 5.54 16.59 -10.28
CA GLY A 28 5.69 17.05 -11.65
C GLY A 28 5.02 16.12 -12.67
N PRO A 29 5.19 16.43 -13.97
CA PRO A 29 4.51 15.72 -15.05
C PRO A 29 4.99 14.26 -15.22
N HIS A 30 6.21 13.95 -14.77
CA HIS A 30 6.82 12.61 -14.88
C HIS A 30 6.87 11.84 -13.54
N ALA A 31 6.13 12.33 -12.53
CA ALA A 31 6.21 11.79 -11.18
C ALA A 31 5.72 10.33 -11.09
N TYR A 32 4.80 9.93 -11.97
CA TYR A 32 4.27 8.56 -11.97
C TYR A 32 5.29 7.59 -12.58
N GLU A 33 5.91 7.97 -13.70
CA GLU A 33 6.98 7.23 -14.36
C GLU A 33 8.18 7.05 -13.42
N GLN A 34 8.60 8.11 -12.74
CA GLN A 34 9.67 8.05 -11.73
C GLN A 34 9.36 7.06 -10.59
N CYS A 35 8.10 6.98 -10.17
CA CYS A 35 7.69 6.00 -9.18
C CYS A 35 7.68 4.57 -9.74
N LEU A 36 7.23 4.38 -10.99
CA LEU A 36 7.24 3.07 -11.63
C LEU A 36 8.66 2.53 -11.85
N ASP A 37 9.62 3.41 -12.16
CA ASP A 37 11.00 3.03 -12.41
C ASP A 37 11.67 2.40 -11.19
N VAL A 38 11.26 2.79 -9.97
CA VAL A 38 11.84 2.25 -8.72
C VAL A 38 11.09 1.02 -8.17
N LEU A 39 9.86 0.76 -8.61
CA LEU A 39 9.04 -0.35 -8.10
C LEU A 39 9.68 -1.75 -8.25
N PRO A 40 10.31 -2.10 -9.39
CA PRO A 40 10.95 -3.40 -9.57
C PRO A 40 12.04 -3.66 -8.53
N ASP A 41 12.98 -2.71 -8.38
CA ASP A 41 14.11 -2.83 -7.46
C ASP A 41 13.64 -2.99 -6.01
N LEU A 42 12.64 -2.20 -5.60
CA LEU A 42 12.05 -2.30 -4.27
C LEU A 42 11.34 -3.64 -4.04
N THR A 43 10.66 -4.15 -5.07
CA THR A 43 9.99 -5.45 -5.00
C THR A 43 11.00 -6.61 -4.94
N GLU A 44 12.11 -6.50 -5.67
CA GLU A 44 13.19 -7.48 -5.65
C GLU A 44 13.93 -7.49 -4.30
N ALA A 45 14.11 -6.32 -3.69
CA ALA A 45 14.70 -6.18 -2.36
C ALA A 45 13.88 -6.87 -1.25
N LEU A 46 12.58 -7.09 -1.45
CA LEU A 46 11.77 -7.88 -0.51
C LEU A 46 12.17 -9.36 -0.58
N THR A 47 12.31 -9.98 0.59
CA THR A 47 12.46 -11.44 0.68
C THR A 47 11.21 -12.15 0.17
N ALA A 48 11.35 -13.40 -0.29
CA ALA A 48 10.23 -14.21 -0.77
C ALA A 48 8.98 -14.24 0.17
N PRO A 49 9.11 -14.40 1.51
CA PRO A 49 7.95 -14.31 2.40
C PRO A 49 7.36 -12.89 2.44
N ASN A 50 8.20 -11.85 2.41
CA ASN A 50 7.75 -10.46 2.45
C ASN A 50 7.02 -10.06 1.16
N ARG A 51 7.41 -10.56 -0.02
CA ARG A 51 6.67 -10.31 -1.28
C ARG A 51 5.23 -10.82 -1.26
N LYS A 52 4.94 -11.85 -0.45
CA LYS A 52 3.57 -12.37 -0.29
C LYS A 52 2.70 -11.41 0.52
N ARG A 53 3.25 -10.87 1.62
CA ARG A 53 2.54 -10.04 2.59
C ARG A 53 2.58 -8.55 2.28
N HIS A 54 3.69 -8.08 1.72
CA HIS A 54 3.97 -6.66 1.55
C HIS A 54 4.06 -6.29 0.07
N ARG A 55 3.69 -5.06 -0.24
CA ARG A 55 3.69 -4.55 -1.61
C ARG A 55 4.00 -3.06 -1.62
N PHE A 56 4.81 -2.66 -2.60
CA PHE A 56 4.94 -1.27 -3.00
C PHE A 56 3.91 -0.90 -4.07
N ALA A 57 3.37 0.32 -4.01
CA ALA A 57 2.47 0.86 -5.02
C ALA A 57 2.69 2.37 -5.22
N CYS A 58 2.49 2.82 -6.46
CA CYS A 58 2.47 4.24 -6.82
C CYS A 58 1.04 4.76 -6.79
N GLU A 59 0.76 5.77 -5.97
CA GLU A 59 -0.56 6.39 -5.87
C GLU A 59 -0.48 7.86 -6.28
N ILE A 60 -1.32 8.25 -7.24
CA ILE A 60 -1.43 9.64 -7.67
C ILE A 60 -2.31 10.37 -6.65
N GLN A 61 -1.72 11.35 -5.97
CA GLN A 61 -2.47 12.23 -5.09
C GLN A 61 -3.31 13.17 -5.95
N SER A 62 -4.62 12.91 -5.96
CA SER A 62 -5.61 13.90 -6.38
C SER A 62 -5.86 14.85 -5.20
N ASP A 63 -6.06 16.15 -5.46
CA ASP A 63 -6.22 17.19 -4.42
C ASP A 63 -7.41 16.97 -3.44
N GLY A 64 -8.18 15.90 -3.60
CA GLY A 64 -9.25 15.47 -2.68
C GLY A 64 -9.08 14.07 -2.06
N ALA A 65 -7.99 13.34 -2.34
CA ALA A 65 -7.76 12.00 -1.82
C ALA A 65 -6.69 12.04 -0.72
N GLN A 66 -7.12 11.94 0.53
CA GLN A 66 -6.22 11.51 1.60
C GLN A 66 -5.61 10.17 1.16
N PRO A 67 -4.27 10.03 1.17
CA PRO A 67 -3.66 8.72 0.93
C PRO A 67 -4.29 7.77 1.94
N ALA A 68 -4.71 6.59 1.51
CA ALA A 68 -5.61 5.70 2.25
C ALA A 68 -5.09 5.35 3.67
N GLU A 69 -5.29 6.24 4.63
CA GLU A 69 -5.03 6.06 6.05
C GLU A 69 -6.30 5.63 6.80
N GLN A 70 -7.45 5.52 6.10
CA GLN A 70 -8.72 5.24 6.76
C GLN A 70 -9.66 4.39 5.88
N LYS A 71 -9.55 3.07 6.01
CA LYS A 71 -10.68 2.12 6.17
C LYS A 71 -10.21 0.67 6.29
N LEU A 72 -9.34 0.39 7.25
CA LEU A 72 -9.48 -0.85 7.99
C LEU A 72 -10.61 -0.63 8.99
N LEU A 73 -11.86 -0.72 8.53
CA LEU A 73 -12.90 -1.10 9.46
C LEU A 73 -12.64 -2.59 9.74
N PRO A 74 -12.27 -3.00 10.96
CA PRO A 74 -12.36 -4.39 11.31
C PRO A 74 -13.85 -4.70 11.33
N SER A 75 -14.38 -5.25 10.24
CA SER A 75 -15.65 -5.96 10.29
C SER A 75 -15.42 -7.28 11.04
N ARG A 76 -15.13 -7.18 12.33
CA ARG A 76 -15.50 -8.21 13.31
C ARG A 76 -17.03 -8.22 13.35
N ALA A 77 -17.64 -8.82 12.33
CA ALA A 77 -18.96 -9.38 12.49
C ALA A 77 -18.79 -10.57 13.45
N HIS A 78 -19.20 -10.36 14.70
CA HIS A 78 -19.35 -11.40 15.70
C HIS A 78 -19.93 -12.67 15.08
N GLN A 79 -19.15 -13.75 15.12
CA GLN A 79 -19.71 -15.08 14.90
C GLN A 79 -20.64 -15.38 16.07
N SER A 80 -21.94 -15.37 15.81
CA SER A 80 -22.90 -16.00 16.72
C SER A 80 -22.73 -17.52 16.59
N PHE A 81 -21.92 -18.10 17.47
CA PHE A 81 -22.05 -19.52 17.79
C PHE A 81 -23.43 -19.71 18.43
N ARG A 82 -24.29 -20.51 17.80
CA ARG A 82 -25.46 -21.10 18.46
C ARG A 82 -25.10 -22.53 18.84
N MET A 83 -25.40 -22.87 20.10
CA MET A 83 -25.32 -24.21 20.70
C MET A 83 -26.16 -25.22 19.94
#